data_AF-A0A497KR38-F1
#
_entry.id   AF-A0A497KR38-F1
#
_cell.length_a   1.000
_cell.length_b   1.000
_cell.length_c   1.000
_cell.angle_alpha   90.00
_cell.angle_beta   90.00
_cell.angle_gamma   90.00
#
_symmetry.space_group_name_H-M   'P 1'
#
loop_
_entity.id
_entity.type
_entity.pdbx_description
1 polymer ?
#
loop_
_entity_poly.entity_id
_entity_poly.type
_entity_poly.pdbx_seq_one_letter_code
_entity_poly.pdbx_strand_id
1 'polypeptide(L)'
;LNQCLQKFEKCPRIVNMFTLFAGYNLAALVIAEDKDTLESESMEKCSIRCRTGVRRTEFYPIGTVLFSPYLKVRMNLVTKDRDIAPCNVKCDICERYKAGRCVGCPATIYYKGPL
;
A
#
# COMPACT_ATOMS: atom_id res chain seq x y z
N LEU A 1 -11.82 13.49 -0.26
CA LEU A 1 -12.11 12.05 -0.23
C LEU A 1 -11.82 11.39 -1.58
N ASN A 2 -12.50 11.84 -2.65
CA ASN A 2 -12.42 11.23 -4.00
C ASN A 2 -11.00 11.11 -4.57
N GLN A 3 -10.13 12.10 -4.36
CA GLN A 3 -8.75 12.06 -4.85
C GLN A 3 -7.91 10.93 -4.23
N CYS A 4 -8.08 10.64 -2.93
CA CYS A 4 -7.39 9.52 -2.28
C CYS A 4 -7.91 8.19 -2.80
N LEU A 5 -9.23 8.05 -2.95
CA LEU A 5 -9.87 6.85 -3.48
C LEU A 5 -9.38 6.54 -4.90
N GLN A 6 -9.46 7.51 -5.82
CA GLN A 6 -9.01 7.33 -7.21
C GLN A 6 -7.53 6.94 -7.31
N LYS A 7 -6.68 7.52 -6.45
CA LYS A 7 -5.24 7.24 -6.48
C LYS A 7 -4.89 5.86 -5.98
N PHE A 8 -5.60 5.38 -4.97
CA PHE A 8 -5.36 4.07 -4.36
C PHE A 8 -6.18 2.93 -4.98
N GLU A 9 -7.17 3.26 -5.80
CA GLU A 9 -7.97 2.29 -6.56
C GLU A 9 -7.10 1.32 -7.36
N LYS A 10 -5.98 1.78 -7.93
CA LYS A 10 -5.06 0.95 -8.71
C LYS A 10 -3.85 0.44 -7.90
N CYS A 11 -3.83 0.59 -6.58
CA CYS A 11 -2.75 0.07 -5.76
C CYS A 11 -2.88 -1.46 -5.60
N PRO A 12 -1.86 -2.26 -6.00
CA PRO A 12 -1.93 -3.72 -5.89
C PRO A 12 -1.94 -4.22 -4.44
N ARG A 13 -1.40 -3.44 -3.50
CA ARG A 13 -1.28 -3.81 -2.09
C ARG A 13 -2.53 -3.55 -1.25
N ILE A 14 -3.48 -2.78 -1.77
CA ILE A 14 -4.75 -2.55 -1.09
C ILE A 14 -5.69 -3.68 -1.49
N VAL A 15 -6.00 -4.54 -0.52
CA VAL A 15 -6.96 -5.65 -0.68
C VAL A 15 -8.38 -5.08 -0.71
N ASN A 16 -8.70 -4.24 0.28
CA ASN A 16 -9.99 -3.58 0.40
C ASN A 16 -9.84 -2.16 0.93
N MET A 17 -10.77 -1.29 0.55
CA MET A 17 -10.91 0.05 1.09
C MET A 17 -12.40 0.30 1.40
N PHE A 18 -12.67 0.82 2.58
CA PHE A 18 -14.01 0.93 3.15
C PHE A 18 -14.28 2.39 3.55
N THR A 19 -15.53 2.83 3.42
CA THR A 19 -16.03 4.02 4.12
C THR A 19 -16.52 3.62 5.50
N LEU A 20 -16.22 4.44 6.50
CA LEU A 20 -16.65 4.21 7.88
C LEU A 20 -17.68 5.28 8.27
N PHE A 21 -18.62 4.91 9.15
CA PHE A 21 -19.69 5.81 9.60
C PHE A 21 -19.33 6.63 10.86
N ALA A 22 -18.22 6.33 11.53
CA ALA A 22 -17.80 7.02 12.76
C ALA A 22 -16.28 7.01 12.97
N GLY A 23 -15.75 8.06 13.62
CA GLY A 23 -14.35 8.23 14.03
C GLY A 23 -13.37 8.54 12.89
N TYR A 24 -13.41 7.72 11.84
CA TYR A 24 -12.66 7.88 10.60
C TYR A 24 -13.63 7.82 9.42
N ASN A 25 -13.22 8.39 8.29
CA ASN A 25 -14.02 8.35 7.06
C ASN A 25 -13.64 7.17 6.16
N LEU A 26 -12.43 6.62 6.34
CA LEU A 26 -11.85 5.58 5.48
C LEU A 26 -11.05 4.58 6.31
N ALA A 27 -11.14 3.31 5.94
CA ALA A 27 -10.23 2.25 6.36
C ALA A 27 -9.72 1.50 5.13
N ALA A 28 -8.48 1.01 5.18
CA ALA A 28 -7.91 0.20 4.12
C ALA A 28 -7.23 -1.03 4.72
N LEU A 29 -7.52 -2.20 4.15
CA LEU A 29 -6.77 -3.42 4.41
C LEU A 29 -5.64 -3.50 3.39
N VAL A 30 -4.41 -3.46 3.87
CA VAL A 30 -3.20 -3.42 3.06
C VAL A 30 -2.35 -4.65 3.35
N ILE A 31 -1.73 -5.22 2.33
CA ILE A 31 -0.77 -6.31 2.45
C ILE A 31 0.65 -5.80 2.17
N ALA A 32 1.60 -6.32 2.91
CA ALA A 32 3.03 -6.15 2.69
C ALA A 32 3.71 -7.51 2.77
N GLU A 33 4.78 -7.67 2.01
CA GLU A 33 5.49 -8.95 1.86
C GLU A 33 6.33 -9.30 3.10
N ASP A 34 6.82 -8.29 3.79
CA ASP A 34 7.62 -8.41 5.01
C ASP A 34 7.40 -7.18 5.92
N LYS A 35 7.98 -7.24 7.12
CA LYS A 35 7.87 -6.18 8.13
C LYS A 35 8.50 -4.87 7.66
N ASP A 36 9.64 -4.92 6.97
CA ASP A 36 10.34 -3.72 6.50
C ASP A 36 9.53 -2.98 5.44
N THR A 37 8.87 -3.73 4.56
CA THR A 37 7.96 -3.23 3.53
C THR A 37 6.68 -2.68 4.15
N LEU A 38 6.13 -3.34 5.19
CA LEU A 38 4.99 -2.84 5.96
C LEU A 38 5.31 -1.48 6.61
N GLU A 39 6.47 -1.37 7.25
CA GLU A 39 6.96 -0.11 7.81
C GLU A 39 7.10 0.97 6.72
N SER A 40 7.72 0.61 5.59
CA SER A 40 7.88 1.51 4.45
C SER A 40 6.53 2.03 3.95
N GLU A 41 5.53 1.17 3.82
CA GLU A 41 4.18 1.55 3.40
C GLU A 41 3.45 2.44 4.40
N SER A 42 3.79 2.36 5.68
CA SER A 42 3.20 3.22 6.70
C SER A 42 3.84 4.61 6.77
N MET A 43 5.14 4.72 6.48
CA MET A 43 5.94 5.92 6.74
C MET A 43 6.34 6.71 5.49
N GLU A 44 6.54 6.04 4.36
CA GLU A 44 7.09 6.65 3.14
C GLU A 44 6.04 7.35 2.28
N LYS A 45 6.49 8.01 1.20
CA LYS A 45 5.63 8.68 0.22
C LYS A 45 4.53 7.80 -0.39
N CYS A 46 4.71 6.48 -0.40
CA CYS A 46 3.69 5.54 -0.87
C CYS A 46 2.50 5.42 0.11
N SER A 47 2.69 5.79 1.38
CA SER A 47 1.71 5.72 2.45
C SER A 47 0.44 6.52 2.17
N ILE A 48 -0.67 5.99 2.67
CA ILE A 48 -1.96 6.70 2.74
C ILE A 48 -1.81 7.95 3.62
N ARG A 49 -0.99 7.89 4.67
CA ARG A 49 -0.75 9.01 5.60
C ARG A 49 -0.16 10.24 4.91
N CYS A 50 0.69 10.04 3.90
CA CYS A 50 1.37 11.13 3.21
C CYS A 50 0.51 11.81 2.13
N ARG A 51 -0.79 11.48 2.03
CA ARG A 51 -1.67 12.05 1.00
C ARG A 51 -2.32 13.35 1.45
N THR A 52 -2.38 14.27 0.49
CA THR A 52 -3.08 15.54 0.63
C THR A 52 -4.55 15.29 0.99
N GLY A 53 -5.00 15.95 2.06
CA GLY A 53 -6.36 15.81 2.59
C GLY A 53 -6.53 14.73 3.66
N VAL A 54 -5.50 13.93 3.96
CA VAL A 54 -5.51 13.02 5.12
C VAL A 54 -5.06 13.79 6.36
N ARG A 55 -5.98 13.97 7.33
CA ARG A 55 -5.72 14.73 8.56
C ARG A 55 -5.26 13.86 9.72
N ARG A 56 -5.84 12.66 9.84
CA ARG A 56 -5.59 11.69 10.91
C ARG A 56 -5.56 10.30 10.31
N THR A 57 -4.60 9.49 10.74
CA THR A 57 -4.43 8.10 10.30
C THR A 57 -4.02 7.29 11.52
N GLU A 58 -4.67 6.14 11.70
CA GLU A 58 -4.22 5.11 12.61
C GLU A 58 -3.80 3.89 11.80
N PHE A 59 -2.66 3.32 12.16
CA PHE A 59 -2.09 2.16 11.51
C PHE A 59 -2.10 1.00 12.51
N TYR A 60 -2.73 -0.10 12.12
CA TYR A 60 -2.91 -1.29 12.95
C TYR A 60 -2.18 -2.47 12.32
N PRO A 61 -0.91 -2.73 12.68
CA PRO A 61 -0.21 -3.92 12.24
C PRO A 61 -0.94 -5.17 12.74
N ILE A 62 -1.31 -6.07 11.84
CA ILE A 62 -1.98 -7.33 12.18
C ILE A 62 -0.89 -8.36 12.49
N GLY A 63 -0.90 -8.90 13.72
CA GLY A 63 0.05 -9.93 14.15
C GLY A 63 -0.37 -11.34 13.72
N THR A 64 -1.44 -11.87 14.32
CA THR A 64 -1.94 -13.22 14.06
C THR A 64 -3.37 -13.17 13.53
N VAL A 65 -3.64 -13.91 12.45
CA VAL A 65 -4.98 -14.08 11.89
C VAL A 65 -5.57 -15.38 12.43
N LEU A 66 -6.61 -15.28 13.28
CA LEU A 66 -7.20 -16.44 13.96
C LEU A 66 -8.14 -17.24 13.05
N PHE A 67 -8.86 -16.55 12.17
CA PHE A 67 -9.81 -17.13 11.24
C PHE A 67 -9.69 -16.43 9.90
N SER A 68 -9.43 -17.16 8.83
CA SER A 68 -9.53 -16.65 7.46
C SER A 68 -9.61 -17.81 6.49
N PRO A 69 -10.68 -17.93 5.69
CA PRO A 69 -10.65 -18.87 4.58
C PRO A 69 -9.70 -18.37 3.49
N TYR A 70 -9.80 -17.10 3.02
CA TYR A 70 -8.96 -16.55 1.94
C TYR A 70 -8.96 -15.01 1.94
N LEU A 71 -7.86 -14.39 1.47
CA LEU A 71 -7.79 -12.94 1.16
C LEU A 71 -7.81 -12.72 -0.36
N LYS A 72 -8.71 -11.85 -0.84
CA LYS A 72 -8.83 -11.54 -2.27
C LYS A 72 -7.78 -10.54 -2.74
N VAL A 73 -6.54 -11.00 -2.89
CA VAL A 73 -5.45 -10.18 -3.42
C VAL A 73 -5.71 -9.83 -4.89
N ARG A 74 -5.43 -8.58 -5.27
CA ARG A 74 -5.72 -8.03 -6.61
C ARG A 74 -4.57 -8.28 -7.58
N MET A 75 -4.30 -9.56 -7.87
CA MET A 75 -3.15 -9.98 -8.70
C MET A 75 -3.13 -9.37 -10.10
N ASN A 76 -4.29 -9.01 -10.63
CA ASN A 76 -4.42 -8.30 -11.91
C ASN A 76 -3.76 -6.90 -11.93
N LEU A 77 -3.37 -6.37 -10.76
CA LEU A 77 -2.63 -5.10 -10.62
C LEU A 77 -1.13 -5.29 -10.41
N VAL A 78 -0.66 -6.53 -10.29
CA VAL A 78 0.77 -6.89 -10.15
C VAL A 78 1.36 -7.08 -11.55
N THR A 79 1.56 -5.97 -12.25
CA THR A 79 1.94 -5.99 -13.67
C THR A 79 3.45 -5.96 -13.90
N LYS A 80 4.24 -5.48 -12.94
CA LYS A 80 5.72 -5.39 -13.00
C LYS A 80 6.29 -4.68 -14.24
N ASP A 81 5.50 -3.83 -14.88
CA ASP A 81 5.81 -3.22 -16.19
C ASP A 81 5.91 -1.69 -16.14
N ARG A 82 5.53 -1.04 -15.04
CA ARG A 82 5.53 0.43 -14.94
C ARG A 82 6.82 0.98 -14.36
N ASP A 83 7.20 2.18 -14.78
CA ASP A 83 8.26 2.94 -14.12
C ASP A 83 7.77 3.68 -12.86
N ILE A 84 6.51 4.14 -12.88
CA ILE A 84 5.90 4.93 -11.80
C ILE A 84 4.75 4.13 -11.20
N ALA A 85 4.74 4.02 -9.87
CA ALA A 85 3.66 3.33 -9.17
C ALA A 85 2.32 4.07 -9.34
N PRO A 86 1.17 3.37 -9.26
CA PRO A 86 -0.17 3.96 -9.33
C PRO A 86 -0.41 5.12 -8.35
N CYS A 87 0.34 5.13 -7.25
CA CYS A 87 0.30 6.15 -6.22
C CYS A 87 1.25 7.34 -6.50
N ASN A 88 1.73 7.47 -7.74
CA ASN A 88 2.68 8.46 -8.28
C ASN A 88 4.01 8.53 -7.51
N VAL A 89 4.49 7.39 -7.02
CA VAL A 89 5.80 7.28 -6.37
C VAL A 89 6.72 6.50 -7.28
N LYS A 90 7.93 7.01 -7.48
CA LYS A 90 8.99 6.31 -8.21
C LYS A 90 9.88 5.60 -7.19
N CYS A 91 9.97 4.27 -7.28
CA CYS A 91 10.66 3.47 -6.26
C CYS A 91 12.18 3.67 -6.31
N ASP A 92 12.77 3.87 -7.48
CA ASP A 92 14.20 4.13 -7.69
C ASP A 92 14.76 5.32 -6.89
N ILE A 93 13.96 6.34 -6.59
CA ILE A 93 14.36 7.51 -5.78
C ILE A 93 13.97 7.39 -4.31
N CYS A 94 13.27 6.33 -3.90
CA CYS A 94 12.86 6.13 -2.51
C CYS A 94 14.03 5.62 -1.66
N GLU A 95 14.32 6.30 -0.55
CA GLU A 95 15.46 5.98 0.31
C GLU A 95 15.36 4.58 0.93
N ARG A 96 14.18 4.20 1.45
CA ARG A 96 13.96 2.85 2.00
C ARG A 96 14.09 1.74 0.96
N TYR A 97 13.66 1.98 -0.27
CA TYR A 97 13.87 1.03 -1.38
C TYR A 97 15.36 0.89 -1.70
N LYS A 98 16.10 2.01 -1.84
CA LYS A 98 17.55 1.98 -2.06
C LYS A 98 18.31 1.28 -0.93
N ALA A 99 17.85 1.43 0.31
CA ALA A 99 18.41 0.79 1.48
C ALA A 99 18.01 -0.69 1.64
N GLY A 100 17.27 -1.27 0.68
CA GLY A 100 16.84 -2.67 0.73
C GLY A 100 15.75 -2.97 1.78
N ARG A 101 15.10 -1.94 2.33
CA ARG A 101 14.03 -2.07 3.36
C ARG A 101 12.62 -2.08 2.77
N CYS A 102 12.49 -2.25 1.45
CA CYS A 102 11.22 -2.33 0.75
C CYS A 102 11.44 -3.07 -0.56
N VAL A 103 10.56 -4.00 -0.91
CA VAL A 103 10.65 -4.77 -2.15
C VAL A 103 10.16 -4.01 -3.39
N GLY A 104 9.82 -2.72 -3.29
CA GLY A 104 9.28 -1.91 -4.39
C GLY A 104 7.77 -2.09 -4.58
N CYS A 105 7.15 -1.38 -5.53
CA CYS A 105 5.71 -1.50 -5.77
C CYS A 105 5.41 -2.66 -6.75
N PRO A 106 4.47 -3.59 -6.47
CA PRO A 106 4.17 -4.72 -7.36
C PRO A 106 3.75 -4.35 -8.79
N ALA A 107 3.31 -3.11 -9.01
CA ALA A 107 2.95 -2.60 -10.34
C ALA A 107 4.16 -2.12 -11.16
N THR A 108 5.37 -2.05 -10.59
CA THR A 108 6.53 -1.43 -11.24
C THR A 108 7.67 -2.41 -11.52
N ILE A 109 8.55 -2.04 -12.47
CA ILE A 109 9.76 -2.81 -12.82
C ILE A 109 10.76 -2.93 -11.65
N TYR A 110 10.60 -2.11 -10.62
CA TYR A 110 11.45 -2.09 -9.43
C TYR A 110 11.03 -3.15 -8.39
N TYR A 111 9.95 -3.89 -8.64
CA TYR A 111 9.47 -4.90 -7.72
C TYR A 111 10.40 -6.11 -7.64
N LYS A 112 10.78 -6.50 -6.43
CA LYS A 112 11.68 -7.62 -6.14
C LYS A 112 11.05 -8.67 -5.21
N GLY A 113 9.77 -8.52 -4.90
CA GLY A 113 9.06 -9.39 -3.97
C GLY A 113 8.39 -10.59 -4.66
N PRO A 114 7.76 -11.47 -3.86
CA PRO A 114 7.13 -12.70 -4.32
C PRO A 114 5.74 -12.56 -4.97
N LEU A 115 5.08 -11.39 -4.92
CA LEU A 115 3.77 -11.19 -5.57
C LEU A 115 3.85 -11.21 -7.09
#